data_AF-A0A2H1IQD1-F1
#
_entry.id   AF-A0A2H1IQD1-F1
#
_cell.length_a   1.000
_cell.length_b   1.000
_cell.length_c   1.000
_cell.angle_alpha   90.00
_cell.angle_beta   90.00
_cell.angle_gamma   90.00
#
_symmetry.space_group_name_H-M   'P 1'
#
loop_
_entity.id
_entity.type
_entity.pdbx_description
1 polymer ?
#
loop_
_entity_poly.entity_id
_entity_poly.type
_entity_poly.pdbx_seq_one_letter_code
_entity_poly.pdbx_strand_id
1 'polypeptide(L)'
;MGDERYVENCTDKELLETFVKPTIERIFKPGEIDDARLVRSDRDLIYRITVGGDVFYPIVRPHGNGFSVESVGQQFFDDVQDDVAESYFAWGELRGE
;
A
#
# COMPACT_ATOMS: atom_id res chain seq x y z
N MET A 1 -22.56 11.83 12.50
CA MET A 1 -21.30 12.52 12.19
C MET A 1 -20.27 11.41 12.19
N GLY A 2 -19.81 10.96 11.01
CA GLY A 2 -18.75 9.96 10.96
C GLY A 2 -17.53 10.56 11.61
N ASP A 3 -16.89 9.84 12.52
CA ASP A 3 -15.62 10.24 13.11
C ASP A 3 -14.59 10.17 11.99
N GLU A 4 -14.43 11.28 11.25
CA GLU A 4 -13.48 11.35 10.14
C GLU A 4 -12.08 11.25 10.71
N ARG A 5 -11.48 10.07 10.53
CA ARG A 5 -10.16 9.77 11.06
C ARG A 5 -9.11 10.25 10.06
N TYR A 6 -8.22 11.14 10.50
CA TYR A 6 -7.14 11.68 9.67
C TYR A 6 -5.84 10.90 9.82
N VAL A 7 -5.09 10.75 8.72
CA VAL A 7 -3.82 9.99 8.70
C VAL A 7 -2.72 10.61 9.56
N GLU A 8 -2.76 11.93 9.78
CA GLU A 8 -1.83 12.68 10.64
C GLU A 8 -1.97 12.31 12.12
N ASN A 9 -3.15 11.83 12.53
CA ASN A 9 -3.46 11.44 13.91
C ASN A 9 -3.29 9.94 14.16
N CYS A 10 -2.91 9.17 13.14
CA CYS A 10 -2.70 7.73 13.24
C CYS A 10 -1.22 7.43 13.44
N THR A 11 -0.91 6.42 14.25
CA THR A 11 0.42 5.85 14.29
C THR A 11 0.72 5.04 13.02
N ASP A 12 2.01 4.82 12.74
CA ASP A 12 2.44 4.01 11.60
C ASP A 12 1.86 2.58 11.66
N LYS A 13 1.75 2.01 12.87
CA LYS A 13 1.11 0.71 13.10
C LYS A 13 -0.38 0.72 12.75
N GLU A 14 -1.10 1.77 13.13
CA GLU A 14 -2.52 1.86 12.85
C GLU A 14 -2.79 1.96 11.34
N LEU A 15 -2.02 2.75 10.60
CA LEU A 15 -2.15 2.79 9.13
C LEU A 15 -1.85 1.42 8.50
N LEU A 16 -0.82 0.73 9.01
CA LEU A 16 -0.48 -0.62 8.57
C LEU A 16 -1.65 -1.60 8.76
N GLU A 17 -2.28 -1.59 9.93
CA GLU A 17 -3.38 -2.51 10.25
C GLU A 17 -4.71 -2.09 9.62
N THR A 18 -4.91 -0.80 9.35
CA THR A 18 -6.19 -0.28 8.84
C THR A 18 -6.37 -0.52 7.36
N PHE A 19 -5.36 -0.25 6.52
CA PHE A 19 -5.51 -0.38 5.07
C PHE A 19 -4.32 -1.03 4.36
N VAL A 20 -3.08 -0.92 4.87
CA VAL A 20 -1.92 -1.48 4.15
C VAL A 20 -1.99 -3.01 4.15
N LYS A 21 -1.99 -3.66 5.32
CA LYS A 21 -2.09 -5.12 5.44
C LYS A 21 -3.28 -5.70 4.68
N PRO A 22 -4.53 -5.23 4.88
CA PRO A 22 -5.67 -5.80 4.16
C PRO A 22 -5.60 -5.57 2.65
N THR A 23 -5.00 -4.47 2.17
CA THR A 23 -4.75 -4.27 0.73
C THR A 23 -3.75 -5.28 0.20
N ILE A 24 -2.63 -5.45 0.90
CA ILE A 24 -1.59 -6.40 0.52
C ILE A 24 -2.13 -7.84 0.48
N GLU A 25 -2.85 -8.26 1.53
CA GLU A 25 -3.45 -9.60 1.62
C GLU A 25 -4.57 -9.82 0.58
N ARG A 26 -5.19 -8.75 0.09
CA ARG A 26 -6.23 -8.82 -0.95
C ARG A 26 -5.65 -8.93 -2.36
N ILE A 27 -4.53 -8.26 -2.62
CA ILE A 27 -3.93 -8.17 -3.96
C ILE A 27 -2.95 -9.32 -4.18
N PHE A 28 -2.11 -9.61 -3.19
CA PHE A 28 -1.04 -10.59 -3.27
C PHE A 28 -1.36 -11.86 -2.49
N LYS A 29 -1.03 -13.00 -3.06
CA LYS A 29 -1.03 -14.31 -2.41
C LYS A 29 0.19 -14.46 -1.50
N PRO A 30 0.11 -15.34 -0.48
CA PRO A 30 1.27 -15.69 0.32
C PRO A 30 2.42 -16.19 -0.55
N GLY A 31 3.59 -15.55 -0.43
CA GLY A 31 4.80 -15.90 -1.17
C GLY A 31 5.03 -15.14 -2.48
N GLU A 32 4.10 -14.27 -2.92
CA GLU A 32 4.33 -13.40 -4.09
C GLU A 32 5.22 -12.18 -3.78
N ILE A 33 5.35 -11.80 -2.51
CA ILE A 33 6.12 -10.63 -2.10
C ILE A 33 7.51 -11.06 -1.63
N ASP A 34 8.54 -10.53 -2.27
CA ASP A 34 9.94 -10.77 -1.92
C ASP A 34 10.37 -9.94 -0.68
N ASP A 35 10.01 -8.65 -0.66
CA ASP A 35 10.29 -7.72 0.44
C ASP A 35 9.15 -6.71 0.54
N ALA A 36 8.66 -6.45 1.75
CA ALA A 36 7.74 -5.36 1.99
C ALA A 36 8.04 -4.68 3.33
N ARG A 37 8.17 -3.36 3.30
CA ARG A 37 8.49 -2.57 4.49
C ARG A 37 8.07 -1.13 4.37
N LEU A 38 7.79 -0.54 5.52
CA LEU A 38 7.52 0.89 5.63
C LEU A 38 8.83 1.67 5.50
N VAL A 39 8.83 2.71 4.68
CA VAL A 39 9.98 3.59 4.45
C VAL A 39 9.53 5.04 4.61
N ARG A 40 10.34 5.86 5.28
CA ARG A 40 10.16 7.31 5.28
C ARG A 40 10.90 7.90 4.10
N SER A 41 10.18 8.62 3.24
CA SER A 41 10.74 9.29 2.07
C SER A 41 10.51 10.79 2.20
N ASP A 42 11.58 11.53 2.49
CA ASP A 42 11.54 12.96 2.82
C ASP A 42 10.50 13.29 3.91
N ARG A 43 9.28 13.64 3.50
CA ARG A 43 8.17 14.01 4.37
C ARG A 43 7.00 13.03 4.37
N ASP A 44 6.99 12.10 3.42
CA ASP A 44 5.94 11.10 3.25
C ASP A 44 6.32 9.78 3.93
N LEU A 45 5.30 9.01 4.27
CA LEU A 45 5.42 7.62 4.65
C LEU A 45 4.97 6.78 3.45
N ILE A 46 5.84 5.92 2.95
CA ILE A 46 5.57 5.05 1.81
C ILE A 46 5.72 3.58 2.24
N TYR A 47 5.05 2.69 1.52
CA TYR A 47 5.25 1.25 1.67
C TYR A 47 6.04 0.76 0.47
N ARG A 48 7.29 0.33 0.71
CA ARG A 48 8.11 -0.29 -0.34
C ARG A 48 7.67 -1.74 -0.47
N ILE A 49 7.25 -2.14 -1.66
CA ILE A 49 6.87 -3.52 -2.00
C ILE A 49 7.79 -3.99 -3.12
N THR A 50 8.38 -5.18 -3.00
CA THR A 50 9.16 -5.83 -4.05
C THR A 50 8.49 -7.13 -4.46
N VAL A 51 8.25 -7.32 -5.76
CA VAL A 51 7.67 -8.54 -6.33
C VAL A 51 8.38 -8.87 -7.64
N GLY A 52 8.96 -10.05 -7.75
CA GLY A 52 9.64 -10.50 -8.97
C GLY A 52 10.87 -9.66 -9.35
N GLY A 53 11.36 -8.81 -8.43
CA GLY A 53 12.42 -7.83 -8.69
C GLY A 53 11.93 -6.43 -9.05
N ASP A 54 10.64 -6.25 -9.34
CA ASP A 54 9.99 -4.94 -9.49
C ASP A 54 9.72 -4.33 -8.11
N VAL A 55 9.81 -2.99 -8.02
CA VAL A 55 9.69 -2.27 -6.75
C VAL A 55 8.67 -1.15 -6.87
N PHE A 56 7.69 -1.17 -5.97
CA PHE A 56 6.58 -0.21 -5.90
C PHE A 56 6.69 0.64 -4.62
N TYR A 57 6.16 1.87 -4.68
CA TYR A 57 6.25 2.83 -3.58
C TYR A 57 4.92 3.55 -3.28
N PRO A 58 3.80 2.82 -3.06
CA PRO A 58 2.52 3.43 -2.71
C PRO A 58 2.60 4.25 -1.40
N ILE A 59 1.87 5.37 -1.39
CA ILE A 59 1.86 6.33 -0.29
C ILE A 59 0.94 5.85 0.85
N VAL A 60 1.49 5.76 2.06
CA VAL A 60 0.76 5.39 3.29
C VAL A 60 0.38 6.61 4.11
N ARG A 61 1.23 7.63 4.14
CA ARG A 61 0.89 8.91 4.76
C ARG A 61 1.46 10.02 3.88
N PRO A 62 0.62 10.74 3.12
CA PRO A 62 1.06 11.93 2.44
C PRO A 62 1.44 13.01 3.46
N HIS A 63 2.40 13.84 3.11
CA HIS A 63 2.78 15.01 3.86
C HIS A 63 1.70 16.09 3.73
N GLY A 64 1.29 16.63 4.88
CA GLY A 64 0.25 17.63 4.98
C GLY A 64 -0.90 17.14 5.86
N ASN A 65 -1.87 18.02 6.05
CA ASN A 65 -2.98 17.80 6.96
C ASN A 65 -4.30 17.68 6.18
N GLY A 66 -5.30 17.06 6.81
CA GLY A 66 -6.64 16.94 6.24
C GLY A 66 -6.85 15.77 5.27
N PHE A 67 -5.93 14.82 5.22
CA PHE A 67 -6.12 13.56 4.50
C PHE A 67 -6.81 12.54 5.40
N SER A 68 -8.00 12.09 5.02
CA SER A 68 -8.71 11.05 5.74
C SER A 68 -8.05 9.68 5.51
N VAL A 69 -8.12 8.81 6.51
CA VAL A 69 -7.63 7.43 6.43
C VAL A 69 -8.34 6.66 5.32
N GLU A 70 -9.63 6.92 5.11
CA GLU A 70 -10.42 6.27 4.04
C GLU A 70 -9.94 6.69 2.66
N SER A 71 -9.72 8.00 2.42
CA SER A 71 -9.26 8.49 1.12
C SER A 71 -7.84 8.00 0.79
N VAL A 72 -6.93 8.04 1.77
CA VAL A 72 -5.56 7.53 1.57
C VAL A 72 -5.55 6.02 1.43
N GLY A 73 -6.38 5.30 2.18
CA GLY A 73 -6.51 3.84 2.06
C GLY A 73 -7.02 3.42 0.69
N GLN A 74 -8.00 4.14 0.13
CA GLN A 74 -8.48 3.90 -1.22
C GLN A 74 -7.40 4.21 -2.27
N GLN A 75 -6.73 5.37 -2.15
CA GLN A 75 -5.62 5.72 -3.03
C GLN A 75 -4.50 4.67 -3.00
N PHE A 76 -4.11 4.21 -1.81
CA PHE A 76 -3.12 3.15 -1.63
C PHE A 76 -3.52 1.87 -2.36
N PHE A 77 -4.79 1.48 -2.29
CA PHE A 77 -5.30 0.32 -3.01
C PHE A 77 -5.24 0.50 -4.53
N ASP A 78 -5.69 1.65 -5.03
CA ASP A 78 -5.65 1.96 -6.46
C ASP A 78 -4.20 1.99 -7.00
N ASP A 79 -3.26 2.65 -6.31
CA ASP A 79 -1.84 2.69 -6.69
C ASP A 79 -1.26 1.27 -6.78
N VAL A 80 -1.45 0.44 -5.76
CA VAL A 80 -0.92 -0.94 -5.77
C VAL A 80 -1.55 -1.77 -6.89
N GLN A 81 -2.85 -1.59 -7.14
CA GLN A 81 -3.53 -2.33 -8.20
C GLN A 81 -3.06 -1.90 -9.60
N ASP A 82 -2.82 -0.60 -9.81
CA ASP A 82 -2.32 -0.04 -11.07
C ASP A 82 -0.88 -0.51 -11.35
N ASP A 83 0.01 -0.39 -10.36
CA ASP A 83 1.39 -0.89 -10.42
C ASP A 83 1.44 -2.40 -10.76
N VAL A 84 0.55 -3.19 -10.15
CA VAL A 84 0.40 -4.63 -10.43
C VAL A 84 -0.11 -4.87 -11.86
N ALA A 85 -1.00 -4.03 -12.37
CA ALA A 85 -1.53 -4.15 -13.72
C ALA A 85 -0.52 -3.72 -14.81
N GLU A 86 0.33 -2.74 -14.50
CA GLU A 86 1.38 -2.24 -15.41
C GLU A 86 2.66 -3.09 -15.36
N SER A 87 2.94 -3.76 -14.24
CA SER A 87 4.11 -4.63 -14.13
C SER A 87 4.00 -5.81 -15.11
N TYR A 88 4.98 -5.90 -16.01
CA TYR A 88 5.07 -6.89 -17.09
C TYR A 88 5.22 -8.34 -16.62
N PHE A 89 5.39 -8.58 -15.31
CA PHE A 89 5.32 -9.92 -14.77
C PHE A 89 3.93 -10.48 -15.04
N ALA A 90 3.89 -11.60 -15.77
CA ALA A 90 2.71 -12.40 -15.92
C ALA A 90 2.26 -12.86 -14.53
N TRP A 91 1.42 -12.08 -13.86
CA TRP A 91 0.69 -12.52 -12.67
C TRP A 91 -0.13 -13.78 -12.98
N GLY A 92 -0.35 -14.09 -14.26
CA GLY A 92 -0.86 -15.38 -14.72
C GLY A 92 0.08 -16.59 -14.51
N GLU A 93 1.41 -16.43 -14.48
CA GLU A 93 2.36 -17.52 -14.19
C GLU A 93 2.47 -17.82 -12.69
N LEU A 94 2.42 -16.81 -11.81
CA LEU A 94 2.31 -17.01 -10.35
C LEU A 94 0.91 -17.44 -9.90
N ARG A 95 -0.12 -17.16 -10.71
CA ARG A 95 -1.50 -17.63 -10.52
C ARG A 95 -1.81 -18.91 -11.29
N GLY A 96 -0.79 -19.65 -11.74
CA GLY A 96 -0.93 -20.91 -12.45
C GLY A 96 -1.88 -21.89 -11.76
N GLU A 97 -2.91 -22.28 -12.52
CA GLU A 97 -3.90 -23.38 -12.35
C GLU A 97 -4.89 -23.31 -11.17
#